data_AF-A0A135W1B2-F1
#
_entry.id   AF-A0A135W1B2-F1
#
_cell.length_a   1.000
_cell.length_b   1.000
_cell.length_c   1.000
_cell.angle_alpha   90.00
_cell.angle_beta   90.00
_cell.angle_gamma   90.00
#
_symmetry.space_group_name_H-M   'P 1'
#
loop_
_entity.id
_entity.type
_entity.pdbx_description
1 polymer ?
#
loop_
_entity_poly.entity_id
_entity_poly.type
_entity_poly.pdbx_seq_one_letter_code
_entity_poly.pdbx_strand_id
1 'polypeptide(L)'
;MMISTLQENEIVQYLVSKKLDQKLLAEIKDHFMLQIMDLMEEDNISFQDALLQTKMNWKYELEMVKADILSAVMISRIEKNILQDRFRKMMGYAVMASILVSVLLYIRQDLFMDTQMAVLGIICILSGYNFIFRKMNLFHYTQISFHPLMLKNLLAGAILIAVSSIFFENFREAFSVIIKPFFLYSAAIQIQLLYWKARKVNVLL
;
A
#
# COMPACT_ATOMS: atom_id res chain seq x y z
N MET A 1 15.43 20.74 28.12
CA MET A 1 16.66 19.97 28.48
C MET A 1 17.19 19.27 27.21
N MET A 2 18.50 19.05 27.02
CA MET A 2 19.03 18.41 25.80
C MET A 2 19.38 16.94 26.07
N ILE A 3 18.93 16.02 25.20
CA ILE A 3 19.29 14.60 25.24
C ILE A 3 20.79 14.46 24.95
N SER A 4 21.50 13.72 25.80
CA SER A 4 22.93 13.43 25.60
C SER A 4 23.17 12.37 24.52
N THR A 5 24.38 12.32 23.96
CA THR A 5 24.74 11.35 22.92
C THR A 5 24.62 9.89 23.37
N LEU A 6 24.82 9.61 24.66
CA LEU A 6 24.62 8.28 25.25
C LEU A 6 23.14 7.89 25.28
N GLN A 7 22.27 8.84 25.64
CA GLN A 7 20.82 8.65 25.67
C GLN A 7 20.24 8.50 24.27
N GLU A 8 20.73 9.27 23.29
CA GLU A 8 20.34 9.09 21.89
C GLU A 8 20.73 7.70 21.37
N ASN A 9 21.93 7.22 21.69
CA ASN A 9 22.35 5.85 21.34
C ASN A 9 21.45 4.78 21.95
N GLU A 10 20.98 4.96 23.19
CA GLU A 10 20.06 4.02 23.84
C GLU A 10 18.70 3.95 23.11
N ILE A 11 18.18 5.11 22.68
CA ILE A 11 16.95 5.21 21.88
C ILE A 11 17.13 4.51 20.53
N VAL A 12 18.23 4.79 19.83
CA VAL A 12 18.53 4.20 18.51
C VAL A 12 18.66 2.68 18.61
N GLN A 13 19.37 2.17 19.60
CA GLN A 13 19.51 0.72 19.81
C GLN A 13 18.16 0.04 20.03
N TYR A 14 17.28 0.67 20.81
CA TYR A 14 15.91 0.18 21.00
C TYR A 14 15.13 0.15 19.68
N LEU A 15 15.14 1.23 18.89
CA LEU A 15 14.40 1.31 17.63
C LEU A 15 14.92 0.34 16.57
N VAL A 16 16.25 0.16 16.48
CA VAL A 16 16.86 -0.83 15.57
C VAL A 16 16.43 -2.26 15.93
N SER A 17 16.26 -2.57 17.22
CA SER A 17 15.76 -3.88 17.66
C SER A 17 14.35 -4.21 17.15
N LYS A 18 13.58 -3.18 16.74
CA LYS A 18 12.21 -3.32 16.21
C LYS A 18 12.13 -3.60 14.72
N LYS A 19 13.26 -3.74 14.02
CA LYS A 19 13.34 -4.12 12.59
C LYS A 19 12.52 -3.21 11.67
N LEU A 20 12.46 -1.92 11.98
CA LEU A 20 11.76 -0.90 11.19
C LEU A 20 12.51 -0.63 9.88
N ASP A 21 11.77 -0.28 8.82
CA ASP A 21 12.35 0.30 7.60
C ASP A 21 13.18 1.55 7.93
N GLN A 22 14.30 1.73 7.23
CA GLN A 22 15.27 2.78 7.54
C GLN A 22 14.67 4.19 7.48
N LYS A 23 13.74 4.45 6.56
CA LYS A 23 13.09 5.76 6.46
C LYS A 23 12.15 6.00 7.64
N LEU A 24 11.39 4.98 8.02
CA LEU A 24 10.48 5.07 9.15
C LEU A 24 11.23 5.15 10.48
N LEU A 25 12.37 4.48 10.59
CA LEU A 25 13.22 4.55 11.77
C LEU A 25 13.69 5.98 12.07
N ALA A 26 14.07 6.75 11.04
CA ALA A 26 14.44 8.15 11.22
C ALA A 26 13.27 9.00 11.71
N GLU A 27 12.10 8.86 11.09
CA GLU A 27 10.88 9.59 11.46
C GLU A 27 10.42 9.26 12.89
N ILE A 28 10.40 7.97 13.24
CA ILE A 28 10.04 7.53 14.59
C ILE A 28 11.09 7.99 15.60
N LYS A 29 12.39 7.99 15.26
CA LYS A 29 13.45 8.50 16.16
C LYS A 29 13.18 9.94 16.57
N ASP A 30 12.86 10.80 15.60
CA ASP A 30 12.61 12.21 15.86
C ASP A 30 11.38 12.39 16.77
N HIS A 31 10.28 11.67 16.50
CA HIS A 31 9.10 11.67 17.37
C HIS A 31 9.38 11.10 18.77
N PHE A 32 10.19 10.03 18.88
CA PHE A 32 10.59 9.45 20.15
C PHE A 32 11.38 10.44 21.01
N MET A 33 12.34 11.15 20.41
CA MET A 33 13.17 12.13 21.11
C MET A 33 12.33 13.31 21.59
N LEU A 34 11.44 13.84 20.75
CA LEU A 34 10.52 14.91 21.14
C LEU A 34 9.64 14.48 22.32
N GLN A 35 9.01 13.30 22.24
CA GLN A 35 8.15 12.83 23.32
C GLN A 35 8.90 12.61 24.65
N ILE A 36 10.14 12.12 24.60
CA ILE A 36 10.96 11.97 25.81
C ILE A 36 11.33 13.34 26.39
N MET A 37 11.67 14.31 25.53
CA MET A 37 11.96 15.67 25.98
C MET A 37 10.74 16.33 26.63
N ASP A 38 9.57 16.20 26.01
CA ASP A 38 8.31 16.73 26.52
C ASP A 38 7.98 16.12 27.89
N LEU A 39 8.09 14.79 28.03
CA LEU A 39 7.88 14.11 29.32
C LEU A 39 8.89 14.56 30.40
N MET A 40 10.16 14.74 30.04
CA MET A 40 11.18 15.22 30.98
C MET A 40 10.94 16.67 31.42
N GLU A 41 10.35 17.50 30.56
CA GLU A 41 10.11 18.93 30.83
C GLU A 41 8.77 19.17 31.53
N GLU A 42 7.70 18.51 31.08
CA GLU A 42 6.34 18.67 31.61
C GLU A 42 6.13 17.89 32.91
N ASP A 43 6.53 16.61 32.94
CA ASP A 43 6.33 15.75 34.11
C ASP A 43 7.53 15.77 35.09
N ASN A 44 8.61 16.48 34.73
CA ASN A 44 9.85 16.62 35.52
C ASN A 44 10.44 15.27 35.96
N ILE A 45 10.30 14.25 35.12
CA ILE A 45 10.78 12.87 35.38
C ILE A 45 12.18 12.64 34.81
N SER A 46 12.84 11.60 35.31
CA SER A 46 14.16 11.21 34.81
C SER A 46 14.07 10.69 33.36
N PHE A 47 15.18 10.78 32.63
CA PHE A 47 15.26 10.22 31.28
C PHE A 47 14.85 8.75 31.21
N GLN A 48 15.23 7.95 32.23
CA GLN A 48 14.92 6.52 32.23
C GLN A 48 13.41 6.27 32.38
N ASP A 49 12.74 7.06 33.20
CA ASP A 49 11.28 6.98 33.37
C ASP A 49 10.55 7.47 32.11
N ALA A 50 10.99 8.59 31.54
CA ALA A 50 10.44 9.11 30.27
C ALA A 50 10.64 8.13 29.11
N LEU A 51 11.81 7.47 29.04
CA LEU A 51 12.11 6.44 28.05
C LEU A 51 11.21 5.21 28.25
N LEU A 52 11.01 4.76 29.48
CA LEU A 52 10.12 3.64 29.79
C LEU A 52 8.68 3.94 29.38
N GLN A 53 8.17 5.11 29.75
CA GLN A 53 6.82 5.56 29.41
C GLN A 53 6.63 5.68 27.89
N THR A 54 7.61 6.25 27.19
CA THR A 54 7.61 6.32 25.73
C THR A 54 7.62 4.92 25.11
N LYS A 55 8.47 3.99 25.59
CA LYS A 55 8.47 2.59 25.14
C LYS A 55 7.10 1.91 25.33
N MET A 56 6.38 2.24 26.40
CA MET A 56 5.04 1.71 26.67
C MET A 56 3.99 2.28 25.72
N ASN A 57 4.02 3.60 25.48
CA ASN A 57 3.12 4.26 24.54
C ASN A 57 3.26 3.71 23.12
N TRP A 58 4.50 3.48 22.68
CA TRP A 58 4.80 2.97 21.35
C TRP A 58 4.74 1.44 21.23
N LYS A 59 4.51 0.70 22.33
CA LYS A 59 4.51 -0.77 22.34
C LYS A 59 3.54 -1.37 21.32
N TYR A 60 2.34 -0.80 21.24
CA TYR A 60 1.29 -1.29 20.34
C TYR A 60 1.62 -0.99 18.86
N GLU A 61 2.21 0.16 18.61
CA GLU A 61 2.52 0.66 17.27
C GLU A 61 3.77 0.01 16.66
N LEU A 62 4.77 -0.29 17.50
CA LEU A 62 5.99 -1.01 17.15
C LEU A 62 5.82 -2.54 17.25
N GLU A 63 4.62 -3.03 17.53
CA GLU A 63 4.32 -4.46 17.56
C GLU A 63 4.46 -5.07 16.16
N MET A 64 5.14 -6.20 16.07
CA MET A 64 5.28 -6.94 14.82
C MET A 64 3.99 -7.70 14.51
N VAL A 65 3.37 -7.34 13.40
CA VAL A 65 2.11 -7.91 12.90
C VAL A 65 2.27 -8.38 11.46
N LYS A 66 1.42 -9.30 11.02
CA LYS A 66 1.37 -9.69 9.60
C LYS A 66 0.98 -8.49 8.75
N ALA A 67 1.73 -8.25 7.67
CA ALA A 67 1.53 -7.13 6.74
C ALA A 67 0.12 -7.14 6.11
N ASP A 68 -0.38 -8.34 5.77
CA ASP A 68 -1.76 -8.57 5.36
C ASP A 68 -2.18 -9.99 5.76
N ILE A 69 -3.47 -10.29 5.68
CA ILE A 69 -4.04 -11.61 5.98
C ILE A 69 -3.41 -12.71 5.10
N LEU A 70 -3.04 -12.33 3.88
CA LEU A 70 -2.44 -13.22 2.87
C LEU A 70 -0.91 -13.09 2.78
N SER A 71 -0.28 -12.21 3.58
CA SER A 71 1.16 -12.05 3.59
C SER A 71 1.79 -12.84 4.75
N ALA A 72 2.87 -13.55 4.46
CA ALA A 72 3.69 -14.20 5.49
C ALA A 72 4.72 -13.23 6.11
N VAL A 73 4.85 -12.02 5.58
CA VAL A 73 5.82 -11.01 6.05
C VAL A 73 5.29 -10.33 7.31
N MET A 74 6.12 -10.31 8.34
CA MET A 74 5.87 -9.59 9.59
C MET A 74 6.50 -8.20 9.48
N ILE A 75 5.71 -7.16 9.75
CA ILE A 75 6.10 -5.75 9.72
C ILE A 75 5.57 -5.06 10.98
N SER A 76 6.07 -3.88 11.32
CA SER A 76 5.49 -3.12 12.44
C SER A 76 4.05 -2.69 12.13
N ARG A 77 3.24 -2.50 13.18
CA ARG A 77 1.84 -2.06 13.02
C ARG A 77 1.76 -0.68 12.35
N ILE A 78 2.70 0.22 12.64
CA ILE A 78 2.79 1.52 11.94
C ILE A 78 3.01 1.32 10.44
N GLU A 79 3.99 0.49 10.04
CA GLU A 79 4.25 0.22 8.62
C GLU A 79 3.03 -0.35 7.93
N LYS A 80 2.32 -1.28 8.60
CA LYS A 80 1.05 -1.83 8.12
C LYS A 80 0.02 -0.73 7.89
N ASN A 81 -0.17 0.18 8.84
CA ASN A 81 -1.14 1.26 8.74
C ASN A 81 -0.80 2.22 7.59
N ILE A 82 0.47 2.63 7.47
CA ILE A 82 0.94 3.50 6.38
C ILE A 82 0.76 2.81 5.02
N LEU A 83 1.08 1.52 4.95
CA LEU A 83 0.91 0.72 3.75
C LEU A 83 -0.58 0.61 3.35
N GLN A 84 -1.45 0.31 4.32
CA GLN A 84 -2.90 0.24 4.11
C GLN A 84 -3.52 1.57 3.69
N ASP A 85 -3.08 2.70 4.26
CA ASP A 85 -3.57 4.03 3.87
C ASP A 85 -3.18 4.37 2.43
N ARG A 86 -1.92 4.11 2.05
CA ARG A 86 -1.47 4.27 0.66
C ARG A 86 -2.30 3.43 -0.31
N PHE A 87 -2.56 2.18 0.06
CA PHE A 87 -3.39 1.29 -0.74
C PHE A 87 -4.85 1.75 -0.85
N ARG A 88 -5.43 2.28 0.23
CA ARG A 88 -6.79 2.84 0.20
C ARG A 88 -6.89 4.04 -0.75
N LYS A 89 -5.90 4.92 -0.72
CA LYS A 89 -5.80 6.06 -1.65
C LYS A 89 -5.67 5.59 -3.10
N MET A 90 -4.78 4.63 -3.36
CA MET A 90 -4.60 4.02 -4.68
C MET A 90 -5.90 3.42 -5.23
N MET A 91 -6.60 2.63 -4.40
CA MET A 91 -7.90 2.06 -4.74
C MET A 91 -8.94 3.14 -5.05
N GLY A 92 -9.00 4.21 -4.26
CA GLY A 92 -9.90 5.34 -4.50
C GLY A 92 -9.67 5.99 -5.87
N TYR A 93 -8.41 6.26 -6.23
CA TYR A 93 -8.07 6.80 -7.55
C TYR A 93 -8.44 5.84 -8.69
N ALA A 94 -8.19 4.54 -8.52
CA ALA A 94 -8.51 3.55 -9.54
C ALA A 94 -10.03 3.39 -9.75
N VAL A 95 -10.83 3.41 -8.68
CA VAL A 95 -12.29 3.37 -8.78
C VAL A 95 -12.80 4.61 -9.50
N MET A 96 -12.32 5.79 -9.12
CA MET A 96 -12.73 7.05 -9.74
C MET A 96 -12.37 7.08 -11.24
N ALA A 97 -11.15 6.68 -11.59
CA ALA A 97 -10.71 6.59 -12.99
C ALA A 97 -11.54 5.57 -13.80
N SER A 98 -11.81 4.39 -13.23
CA SER A 98 -12.62 3.37 -13.89
C SER A 98 -14.05 3.83 -14.16
N ILE A 99 -14.69 4.47 -13.18
CA ILE A 99 -16.05 5.00 -13.34
C ILE A 99 -16.08 6.08 -14.43
N LEU A 100 -15.13 7.03 -14.38
CA LEU A 100 -15.07 8.14 -15.34
C LEU A 100 -14.88 7.63 -16.78
N VAL A 101 -13.94 6.69 -16.98
CA VAL A 101 -13.72 6.06 -18.29
C VAL A 101 -14.94 5.25 -18.72
N SER A 102 -15.59 4.53 -17.80
CA SER A 102 -16.79 3.74 -18.12
C SER A 102 -17.96 4.61 -18.56
N VAL A 103 -18.17 5.77 -17.93
CA VAL A 103 -19.19 6.75 -18.34
C VAL A 103 -18.89 7.30 -19.73
N LEU A 104 -17.62 7.63 -20.01
CA LEU A 104 -17.21 8.12 -21.33
C LEU A 104 -17.41 7.06 -22.43
N LEU A 105 -17.10 5.79 -22.13
CA LEU A 105 -17.29 4.66 -23.05
C LEU A 105 -18.76 4.27 -23.24
N TYR A 106 -19.64 4.57 -22.27
CA TYR A 106 -21.08 4.41 -22.45
C TYR A 106 -21.63 5.37 -23.53
N ILE A 107 -21.07 6.58 -23.64
CA ILE A 107 -21.46 7.58 -24.65
C ILE A 107 -20.89 7.24 -26.03
N ARG A 108 -19.70 6.63 -26.09
CA ARG A 108 -18.98 6.28 -27.33
C ARG A 108 -18.55 4.81 -27.30
N GLN A 109 -19.48 3.92 -27.60
CA GLN A 109 -19.25 2.47 -27.54
C GLN A 109 -18.17 1.99 -28.51
N ASP A 110 -18.00 2.68 -29.65
CA ASP A 110 -17.02 2.33 -30.68
C ASP A 110 -15.56 2.44 -30.17
N LEU A 111 -15.30 3.33 -29.22
CA LEU A 111 -13.96 3.58 -28.66
C LEU A 111 -13.54 2.55 -27.60
N PHE A 112 -14.43 1.61 -27.24
CA PHE A 112 -14.19 0.66 -26.16
C PHE A 112 -12.99 -0.25 -26.45
N MET A 113 -12.96 -0.85 -27.65
CA MET A 113 -11.88 -1.75 -28.06
C MET A 113 -10.53 -1.02 -28.15
N ASP A 114 -10.52 0.18 -28.73
CA ASP A 114 -9.33 1.01 -28.85
C ASP A 114 -8.77 1.38 -27.47
N THR A 115 -9.65 1.74 -26.53
CA THR A 115 -9.27 2.08 -25.16
C THR A 115 -8.68 0.86 -24.42
N GLN A 116 -9.27 -0.33 -24.58
CA GLN A 116 -8.72 -1.55 -24.00
C GLN A 116 -7.33 -1.89 -24.57
N MET A 117 -7.16 -1.78 -25.88
CA MET A 117 -5.87 -2.01 -26.55
C MET A 117 -4.81 -1.00 -26.10
N ALA A 118 -5.19 0.27 -25.93
CA ALA A 118 -4.30 1.31 -25.42
C ALA A 118 -3.83 1.02 -23.98
N VAL A 119 -4.76 0.64 -23.09
CA VAL A 119 -4.45 0.29 -21.70
C VAL A 119 -3.51 -0.91 -21.61
N LEU A 120 -3.77 -1.96 -22.39
CA LEU A 120 -2.89 -3.13 -22.48
C LEU A 120 -1.51 -2.74 -23.03
N GLY A 121 -1.45 -1.92 -24.08
CA GLY A 121 -0.22 -1.39 -24.63
C GLY A 121 0.61 -0.64 -23.58
N ILE A 122 -0.03 0.22 -22.78
CA ILE A 122 0.62 0.95 -21.68
C ILE A 122 1.21 -0.02 -20.65
N ILE A 123 0.47 -1.06 -20.24
CA ILE A 123 0.96 -2.08 -19.29
C ILE A 123 2.16 -2.83 -19.88
N CYS A 124 2.09 -3.22 -21.16
CA CYS A 124 3.18 -3.89 -21.86
C CYS A 124 4.44 -3.02 -21.94
N ILE A 125 4.30 -1.74 -22.30
CA ILE A 125 5.41 -0.79 -22.39
C ILE A 125 6.04 -0.56 -21.01
N LEU A 126 5.24 -0.32 -19.97
CA LEU A 126 5.74 -0.12 -18.59
C LEU A 126 6.44 -1.37 -18.05
N SER A 127 5.89 -2.54 -18.32
CA SER A 127 6.49 -3.82 -17.91
C SER A 127 7.81 -4.08 -18.66
N GLY A 128 7.82 -3.84 -19.98
CA GLY A 128 9.02 -3.95 -20.81
C GLY A 128 10.12 -2.96 -20.40
N TYR A 129 9.74 -1.71 -20.13
CA TYR A 129 10.66 -0.68 -19.61
C TYR A 129 11.30 -1.11 -18.28
N ASN A 130 10.50 -1.59 -17.33
CA ASN A 130 11.01 -2.07 -16.04
C ASN A 130 11.95 -3.28 -16.16
N PHE A 131 11.73 -4.13 -17.17
CA PHE A 131 12.55 -5.31 -17.44
C PHE A 131 13.88 -4.95 -18.13
N ILE A 132 13.83 -4.10 -19.17
CA ILE A 132 15.02 -3.67 -19.95
C ILE A 132 16.01 -2.89 -19.07
N PHE A 133 15.51 -2.00 -18.21
CA PHE A 133 16.35 -1.25 -17.28
C PHE A 133 16.80 -2.08 -16.06
N ARG A 134 16.61 -3.42 -16.07
CA ARG A 134 16.97 -4.37 -14.98
C ARG A 134 16.50 -3.94 -13.59
N LYS A 135 15.46 -3.10 -13.50
CA LYS A 135 14.87 -2.69 -12.21
C LYS A 135 14.03 -3.82 -11.59
N MET A 136 13.65 -4.83 -12.37
CA MET A 136 12.80 -5.94 -11.93
C MET A 136 13.14 -7.28 -12.61
N ASN A 137 13.26 -8.34 -11.82
CA ASN A 137 13.26 -9.73 -12.31
C ASN A 137 11.81 -10.25 -12.47
N LEU A 138 11.60 -11.27 -13.31
CA LEU A 138 10.29 -11.90 -13.53
C LEU A 138 9.63 -12.36 -12.21
N PHE A 139 10.41 -12.91 -11.29
CA PHE A 139 9.96 -13.29 -9.95
C PHE A 139 9.42 -12.10 -9.13
N HIS A 140 10.07 -10.95 -9.25
CA HIS A 140 9.62 -9.73 -8.59
C HIS A 140 8.42 -9.06 -9.28
N TYR A 141 8.10 -9.46 -10.52
CA TYR A 141 6.89 -9.04 -11.21
C TYR A 141 5.70 -9.92 -10.83
N THR A 142 5.91 -11.24 -10.74
CA THR A 142 4.87 -12.16 -10.26
C THR A 142 4.48 -11.86 -8.82
N GLN A 143 5.45 -11.55 -7.94
CA GLN A 143 5.16 -11.15 -6.55
C GLN A 143 4.27 -9.89 -6.45
N ILE A 144 4.32 -9.00 -7.44
CA ILE A 144 3.52 -7.75 -7.48
C ILE A 144 2.15 -8.00 -8.07
N SER A 145 2.11 -8.76 -9.16
CA SER A 145 0.86 -9.12 -9.82
C SER A 145 -0.01 -9.98 -8.88
N PHE A 146 0.61 -10.80 -8.04
CA PHE A 146 -0.03 -11.59 -6.99
C PHE A 146 0.09 -10.98 -5.59
N HIS A 147 0.36 -9.67 -5.50
CA HIS A 147 0.37 -9.02 -4.19
C HIS A 147 -1.01 -9.22 -3.51
N PRO A 148 -1.06 -9.45 -2.18
CA PRO A 148 -2.30 -9.62 -1.42
C PRO A 148 -3.42 -8.66 -1.78
N LEU A 149 -3.06 -7.42 -2.15
CA LEU A 149 -3.99 -6.40 -2.59
C LEU A 149 -4.69 -6.71 -3.92
N MET A 150 -3.95 -7.14 -4.95
CA MET A 150 -4.53 -7.54 -6.23
C MET A 150 -5.43 -8.74 -6.03
N LEU A 151 -5.03 -9.67 -5.16
CA LEU A 151 -5.85 -10.85 -4.86
C LEU A 151 -7.16 -10.47 -4.14
N LYS A 152 -7.12 -9.55 -3.17
CA LYS A 152 -8.32 -9.04 -2.50
C LYS A 152 -9.25 -8.31 -3.46
N ASN A 153 -8.71 -7.57 -4.41
CA ASN A 153 -9.49 -6.88 -5.44
C ASN A 153 -10.14 -7.85 -6.44
N LEU A 154 -9.44 -8.92 -6.82
CA LEU A 154 -10.01 -10.01 -7.62
C LEU A 154 -11.15 -10.72 -6.88
N LEU A 155 -10.98 -11.01 -5.59
CA LEU A 155 -12.04 -11.58 -4.75
C LEU A 155 -13.23 -10.64 -4.59
N ALA A 156 -12.99 -9.34 -4.37
CA ALA A 156 -14.06 -8.34 -4.30
C ALA A 156 -14.83 -8.23 -5.63
N GLY A 157 -14.13 -8.30 -6.77
CA GLY A 157 -14.75 -8.35 -8.09
C GLY A 157 -15.62 -9.59 -8.30
N ALA A 158 -15.13 -10.77 -7.89
CA ALA A 158 -15.90 -12.01 -7.96
C ALA A 158 -17.17 -11.94 -7.09
N ILE A 159 -17.08 -11.37 -5.89
CA ILE A 159 -18.24 -11.14 -5.01
C ILE A 159 -19.22 -10.16 -5.66
N LEU A 160 -18.75 -9.06 -6.25
CA LEU A 160 -19.61 -8.08 -6.93
C LEU A 160 -20.37 -8.71 -8.11
N ILE A 161 -19.71 -9.55 -8.91
CA ILE A 161 -20.35 -10.30 -10.00
C ILE A 161 -21.38 -11.28 -9.44
N ALA A 162 -21.06 -12.04 -8.39
CA ALA A 162 -21.99 -12.96 -7.76
C ALA A 162 -23.23 -12.25 -7.18
N VAL A 163 -23.04 -11.13 -6.48
CA VAL A 163 -24.15 -10.33 -5.94
C VAL A 163 -25.01 -9.76 -7.07
N SER A 164 -24.39 -9.24 -8.13
CA SER A 164 -25.14 -8.71 -9.26
C SER A 164 -25.98 -9.76 -9.98
N SER A 165 -25.53 -11.02 -10.02
CA SER A 165 -26.28 -12.11 -10.62
C SER A 165 -27.56 -12.46 -9.85
N ILE A 166 -27.75 -11.94 -8.62
CA ILE A 166 -29.02 -12.03 -7.90
C ILE A 166 -30.03 -10.98 -8.43
N PHE A 167 -29.55 -9.83 -8.94
CA PHE A 167 -30.39 -8.74 -9.43
C PHE A 167 -30.70 -8.83 -10.93
N PHE A 168 -29.80 -9.42 -11.72
CA PHE A 168 -30.03 -9.70 -13.13
C PHE A 168 -30.56 -11.11 -13.30
N GLU A 169 -31.63 -11.28 -14.09
CA GLU A 169 -32.20 -12.61 -14.39
C GLU A 169 -31.18 -13.54 -15.09
N ASN A 170 -30.21 -12.96 -15.80
CA ASN A 170 -29.18 -13.68 -16.54
C ASN A 170 -27.76 -13.34 -16.05
N PHE A 171 -27.02 -14.35 -15.58
CA PHE A 171 -25.60 -14.23 -15.21
C PHE A 171 -24.75 -13.61 -16.33
N ARG A 172 -25.06 -13.93 -17.60
CA ARG A 172 -24.34 -13.44 -18.77
C ARG A 172 -24.44 -11.92 -18.93
N GLU A 173 -25.61 -11.34 -18.64
CA GLU A 173 -25.83 -9.89 -18.73
C GLU A 173 -25.11 -9.17 -17.60
N ALA A 174 -25.27 -9.63 -16.35
CA ALA A 174 -24.55 -9.15 -15.19
C ALA A 174 -23.03 -9.13 -15.42
N PHE A 175 -22.50 -10.25 -15.92
CA PHE A 175 -21.10 -10.38 -16.25
C PHE A 175 -20.66 -9.37 -17.31
N SER A 176 -21.43 -9.18 -18.39
CA SER A 176 -21.07 -8.27 -19.47
C SER A 176 -21.01 -6.79 -19.05
N VAL A 177 -21.88 -6.40 -18.11
CA VAL A 177 -21.97 -5.01 -17.62
C VAL A 177 -20.85 -4.72 -16.62
N ILE A 178 -20.52 -5.67 -15.74
CA ILE A 178 -19.58 -5.45 -14.64
C ILE A 178 -18.13 -5.71 -15.06
N ILE A 179 -17.89 -6.64 -15.99
CA ILE A 179 -16.52 -7.00 -16.38
C ILE A 179 -15.76 -5.82 -17.01
N LYS A 180 -16.46 -4.92 -17.70
CA LYS A 180 -15.88 -3.75 -18.38
C LYS A 180 -15.29 -2.74 -17.39
N PRO A 181 -16.04 -2.16 -16.42
CA PRO A 181 -15.47 -1.29 -15.40
C PRO A 181 -14.48 -2.03 -14.50
N PHE A 182 -14.71 -3.31 -14.22
CA PHE A 182 -13.80 -4.10 -13.39
C PHE A 182 -12.42 -4.26 -14.04
N PHE A 183 -12.37 -4.51 -15.36
CA PHE A 183 -11.11 -4.61 -16.09
C PHE A 183 -10.33 -3.28 -16.07
N LEU A 184 -11.02 -2.16 -16.31
CA LEU A 184 -10.41 -0.83 -16.25
C LEU A 184 -9.87 -0.50 -14.85
N TYR A 185 -10.62 -0.87 -13.82
CA TYR A 185 -10.20 -0.72 -12.42
C TYR A 185 -8.94 -1.55 -12.11
N SER A 186 -8.93 -2.83 -12.49
CA SER A 186 -7.79 -3.73 -12.31
C SER A 186 -6.54 -3.20 -13.04
N ALA A 187 -6.71 -2.78 -14.29
CA ALA A 187 -5.63 -2.22 -15.10
C ALA A 187 -5.07 -0.92 -14.50
N ALA A 188 -5.93 -0.03 -14.00
CA ALA A 188 -5.51 1.21 -13.34
C ALA A 188 -4.64 0.93 -12.10
N ILE A 189 -5.02 -0.05 -11.28
CA ILE A 189 -4.22 -0.47 -10.13
C ILE A 189 -2.87 -1.05 -10.58
N GLN A 190 -2.87 -1.89 -11.62
CA GLN A 190 -1.64 -2.50 -12.13
C GLN A 190 -0.66 -1.42 -12.64
N ILE A 191 -1.17 -0.43 -13.38
CA ILE A 191 -0.38 0.72 -13.84
C ILE A 191 0.18 1.50 -12.65
N GLN A 192 -0.65 1.79 -11.63
CA GLN A 192 -0.19 2.50 -10.43
C GLN A 192 0.89 1.72 -9.67
N LEU A 193 0.73 0.41 -9.48
CA LEU A 193 1.75 -0.43 -8.83
C LEU A 193 3.07 -0.46 -9.63
N LEU A 194 3.00 -0.61 -10.96
CA LEU A 194 4.17 -0.60 -11.82
C LEU A 194 4.88 0.77 -11.81
N TYR A 195 4.11 1.85 -11.83
CA TYR A 195 4.62 3.22 -11.79
C TYR A 195 5.36 3.52 -10.48
N TRP A 196 4.76 3.20 -9.33
CA TRP A 196 5.39 3.49 -8.04
C TRP A 196 6.65 2.65 -7.83
N LYS A 197 6.67 1.40 -8.30
CA LYS A 197 7.88 0.58 -8.26
C LYS A 197 8.99 1.12 -9.18
N ALA A 198 8.64 1.59 -10.38
CA ALA A 198 9.62 2.21 -11.29
C ALA A 198 10.33 3.43 -10.66
N ARG A 199 9.62 4.13 -9.75
CA ARG A 199 10.11 5.28 -8.98
C ARG A 199 10.90 4.91 -7.72
N LYS A 200 11.16 3.61 -7.46
CA LYS A 200 11.83 3.09 -6.26
C LYS A 200 11.18 3.54 -4.94
N VAL A 201 9.91 3.92 -4.98
CA VAL A 201 9.14 4.10 -3.75
C VAL A 201 8.77 2.69 -3.30
N ASN A 202 9.23 2.26 -2.12
CA ASN A 202 8.83 0.99 -1.51
C ASN A 202 7.32 1.03 -1.23
N VAL A 203 6.53 0.68 -2.25
CA VAL A 203 5.10 0.33 -2.12
C VAL A 203 4.94 -1.14 -1.76
N LEU A 204 6.01 -1.89 -1.95
CA LEU A 204 6.14 -3.28 -1.62
C LEU A 204 7.40 -3.33 -0.78
N LEU A 205 7.21 -3.50 0.52
CA LEU A 205 8.26 -4.10 1.33
C LEU A 205 8.60 -5.47 0.72
#